data_AF-A0A815YSA2-F1
#
_entry.id   AF-A0A815YSA2-F1
#
_cell.length_a   1.000
_cell.length_b   1.000
_cell.length_c   1.000
_cell.angle_alpha   90.00
_cell.angle_beta   90.00
_cell.angle_gamma   90.00
#
_symmetry.space_group_name_H-M   'P 1'
#
loop_
_entity.id
_entity.type
_entity.pdbx_description
1 polymer ?
#
loop_
_entity_poly.entity_id
_entity_poly.type
_entity_poly.pdbx_seq_one_letter_code
_entity_poly.pdbx_strand_id
1 'polypeptide(L)'
;MLRANVDPDGKLSETRCKKCLPMAIKYYEDGLPSRYTRHFHEQRLQAATEFFATYARGSSYKRYVQQLIDQCTRLWQDGRQLCEAISLTRNPCKNELHRVLGEEDLPESANLTHLPVRAHNSKVQFMAASNCGQILQEREDPFSLKEANYEFYQDVNKMLSVKPIYFEFPIFRGTTTATEAVRAGNKQKADEKNTSLINDLSGASELSQSKSVALYSPAPNEEQQALDNITGEKIDTTQLVTCTDDVQPIPSTTEYLDGMTHSDSPPGLLPRFSSWSLCCIGRASDYVSTKGLQQPGFLTNLNHLIPWDINPHNNQASTNNPGGGGAAQYHQQRPAATRSYKHNRRGGQSSSIWDVTIRAYIGCEYECPRGHRFLCSSPNHVIRVGPNGVSKDDGAKLVRSDMPLYTPCSCRIMSTGARVWAQLMRAYVVTPSTSTPIQCVLHPQVIPAGPNSPTFFPSYTQPIHLTEDSIWVLRFPFIYHDGERALSRPQNEEDISQCLVLRDLFSWTNKS
;
A
#
# COMPACT_ATOMS: atom_id res chain seq x y z
N MET A 1 72.56 32.63 8.01
CA MET A 1 72.17 31.23 8.27
C MET A 1 71.04 31.22 9.29
N LEU A 2 69.79 31.11 8.83
CA LEU A 2 68.62 30.93 9.71
C LEU A 2 68.68 29.52 10.29
N ARG A 3 69.09 29.38 11.55
CA ARG A 3 68.91 28.13 12.30
C ARG A 3 67.41 27.86 12.35
N ALA A 4 66.99 26.79 11.69
CA ALA A 4 65.67 26.22 11.88
C ALA A 4 65.51 25.94 13.38
N ASN A 5 64.75 26.79 14.07
CA ASN A 5 64.25 26.51 15.41
C ASN A 5 63.29 25.33 15.25
N VAL A 6 63.86 24.14 15.38
CA VAL A 6 63.13 22.87 15.47
C VAL A 6 62.26 22.97 16.70
N ASP A 7 60.94 23.06 16.52
CA ASP A 7 59.94 22.88 17.58
C ASP A 7 60.02 21.42 18.08
N PRO A 8 60.67 21.15 19.23
CA PRO A 8 60.86 19.78 19.70
C PRO A 8 59.53 19.17 20.20
N ASP A 9 58.60 19.99 20.70
CA ASP A 9 57.27 19.56 21.13
C ASP A 9 56.40 19.19 19.92
N GLY A 10 56.48 19.97 18.85
CA GLY A 10 55.88 19.66 17.55
C GLY A 10 56.38 18.33 16.98
N LYS A 11 57.71 18.10 16.97
CA LYS A 11 58.30 16.84 16.51
C LYS A 11 57.93 15.63 17.38
N LEU A 12 57.86 15.81 18.70
CA LEU A 12 57.42 14.77 19.62
C LEU A 12 55.94 14.43 19.40
N SER A 13 55.09 15.44 19.24
CA SER A 13 53.66 15.27 18.92
C SER A 13 53.48 14.53 17.59
N GLU A 14 54.21 14.92 16.54
CA GLU A 14 54.16 14.28 15.23
C GLU A 14 54.60 12.80 15.31
N THR A 15 55.71 12.51 15.99
CA THR A 15 56.21 11.13 16.15
C THR A 15 55.22 10.24 16.89
N ARG A 16 54.59 10.74 17.96
CA ARG A 16 53.57 9.99 18.72
C ARG A 16 52.32 9.73 17.88
N CYS A 17 51.79 10.77 17.22
CA CYS A 17 50.62 10.64 16.37
C CYS A 17 50.87 9.69 15.20
N LYS A 18 52.03 9.77 14.54
CA LYS A 18 52.42 8.89 13.43
C LYS A 18 52.52 7.42 13.84
N LYS A 19 52.97 7.12 15.06
CA LYS A 19 53.01 5.75 15.60
C LYS A 19 51.63 5.24 15.99
N CYS A 20 50.79 6.09 16.57
CA CYS A 20 49.46 5.70 17.06
C CYS A 20 48.44 5.52 15.93
N LEU A 21 48.53 6.30 14.84
CA LEU A 21 47.58 6.27 13.73
C LEU A 21 47.32 4.85 13.18
N PRO A 22 48.33 4.04 12.79
CA PRO A 22 48.08 2.68 12.30
C PRO A 22 47.46 1.75 13.35
N MET A 23 47.70 1.99 14.65
CA MET A 23 47.07 1.22 15.73
C MET A 23 45.57 1.55 15.83
N ALA A 24 45.22 2.83 15.70
CA ALA A 24 43.83 3.27 15.71
C ALA A 24 43.05 2.80 14.46
N ILE A 25 43.69 2.79 13.28
CA ILE A 25 43.11 2.21 12.07
C ILE A 25 42.86 0.71 12.26
N LYS A 26 43.85 -0.04 12.78
CA LYS A 26 43.68 -1.46 13.07
C LYS A 26 42.57 -1.71 14.10
N TYR A 27 42.44 -0.81 15.09
CA TYR A 27 41.34 -0.86 16.06
C TYR A 27 39.97 -0.65 15.39
N TYR A 28 39.87 0.25 14.42
CA TYR A 28 38.67 0.43 13.61
C TYR A 28 38.34 -0.83 12.78
N GLU A 29 39.35 -1.44 12.15
CA GLU A 29 39.22 -2.61 11.27
C GLU A 29 38.82 -3.90 12.00
N ASP A 30 39.04 -3.95 13.31
CA ASP A 30 38.86 -5.16 14.10
C ASP A 30 37.38 -5.56 14.24
N GLY A 31 37.07 -6.76 13.75
CA GLY A 31 35.72 -7.34 13.80
C GLY A 31 34.68 -6.60 12.95
N LEU A 32 35.08 -5.89 11.90
CA LEU A 32 34.12 -5.23 11.01
C LEU A 32 33.29 -6.26 10.21
N PRO A 33 31.96 -6.06 10.11
CA PRO A 33 31.15 -6.78 9.13
C PRO A 33 31.65 -6.55 7.70
N SER A 34 31.30 -7.46 6.79
CA SER A 34 31.59 -7.27 5.37
C SER A 34 31.02 -5.95 4.84
N ARG A 35 29.80 -5.61 5.28
CA ARG A 35 29.10 -4.35 4.96
C ARG A 35 28.30 -3.86 6.16
N TYR A 36 28.21 -2.55 6.35
CA TYR A 36 27.56 -1.93 7.50
C TYR A 36 27.03 -0.52 7.19
N THR A 37 26.12 -0.06 8.06
CA THR A 37 25.45 1.24 7.99
C THR A 37 26.38 2.39 8.36
N ARG A 38 25.98 3.62 8.01
CA ARG A 38 26.65 4.86 8.42
C ARG A 38 26.70 4.98 9.94
N HIS A 39 25.61 4.64 10.60
CA HIS A 39 25.57 4.68 12.07
C HIS A 39 26.63 3.77 12.71
N PHE A 40 26.81 2.55 12.19
CA PHE A 40 27.85 1.64 12.68
C PHE A 40 29.26 2.17 12.37
N HIS A 41 29.46 2.75 11.16
CA HIS A 41 30.70 3.43 10.80
C HIS A 41 31.06 4.52 11.81
N GLU A 42 30.11 5.42 12.10
CA GLU A 42 30.31 6.56 13.00
C GLU A 42 30.63 6.10 14.43
N GLN A 43 29.93 5.09 14.96
CA GLN A 43 30.24 4.50 16.26
C GLN A 43 31.66 3.90 16.30
N ARG A 44 32.05 3.14 15.27
CA ARG A 44 33.39 2.54 15.19
C ARG A 44 34.48 3.58 15.03
N LEU A 45 34.23 4.62 14.24
CA LEU A 45 35.15 5.73 14.05
C LEU A 45 35.32 6.53 15.34
N GLN A 46 34.24 6.76 16.09
CA GLN A 46 34.31 7.39 17.41
C GLN A 46 35.19 6.56 18.36
N ALA A 47 34.95 5.24 18.45
CA ALA A 47 35.75 4.35 19.31
C ALA A 47 37.24 4.35 18.92
N ALA A 48 37.55 4.33 17.61
CA ALA A 48 38.93 4.44 17.12
C ALA A 48 39.56 5.80 17.44
N THR A 49 38.78 6.88 17.42
CA THR A 49 39.22 8.24 17.77
C THR A 49 39.50 8.36 19.27
N GLU A 50 38.67 7.75 20.12
CA GLU A 50 38.88 7.66 21.57
C GLU A 50 40.12 6.82 21.92
N PHE A 51 40.30 5.68 21.23
CA PHE A 51 41.52 4.89 21.31
C PHE A 51 42.75 5.72 20.93
N PHE A 52 42.68 6.45 19.80
CA PHE A 52 43.76 7.35 19.36
C PHE A 52 44.06 8.44 20.39
N ALA A 53 43.02 9.02 20.99
CA ALA A 53 43.14 10.03 22.04
C ALA A 53 43.89 9.51 23.27
N THR A 54 43.86 8.21 23.56
CA THR A 54 44.56 7.64 24.72
C THR A 54 46.09 7.75 24.59
N TYR A 55 46.63 7.67 23.36
CA TYR A 55 48.08 7.59 23.12
C TYR A 55 48.66 8.79 22.36
N ALA A 56 47.83 9.59 21.69
CA ALA A 56 48.25 10.74 20.90
C ALA A 56 47.75 12.07 21.50
N ARG A 57 48.65 13.06 21.58
CA ARG A 57 48.39 14.43 22.09
C ARG A 57 49.33 15.45 21.41
N GLY A 58 49.06 16.74 21.59
CA GLY A 58 49.91 17.86 21.16
C GLY A 58 49.45 18.55 19.88
N SER A 59 50.28 19.45 19.33
CA SER A 59 49.94 20.35 18.22
C SER A 59 49.56 19.63 16.93
N SER A 60 50.09 18.43 16.68
CA SER A 60 49.79 17.62 15.49
C SER A 60 48.50 16.79 15.60
N TYR A 61 47.88 16.70 16.80
CA TYR A 61 46.77 15.78 17.08
C TYR A 61 45.60 15.93 16.11
N LYS A 62 45.10 17.17 15.92
CA LYS A 62 43.93 17.44 15.06
C LYS A 62 44.14 16.96 13.62
N ARG A 63 45.34 17.20 13.06
CA ARG A 63 45.69 16.77 11.70
C ARG A 63 45.65 15.25 11.57
N TYR A 64 46.17 14.52 12.56
CA TYR A 64 46.20 13.05 12.51
C TYR A 64 44.84 12.42 12.81
N VAL A 65 43.99 13.04 13.63
CA VAL A 65 42.58 12.62 13.77
C VAL A 65 41.84 12.77 12.44
N GLN A 66 42.04 13.87 11.71
CA GLN A 66 41.45 14.02 10.38
C GLN A 66 41.93 12.91 9.43
N GLN A 67 43.22 12.58 9.44
CA GLN A 67 43.73 11.45 8.65
C GLN A 67 43.15 10.09 9.04
N LEU A 68 42.83 9.88 10.32
CA LEU A 68 42.14 8.69 10.79
C LEU A 68 40.72 8.64 10.21
N ILE A 69 39.96 9.75 10.34
CA ILE A 69 38.62 9.90 9.78
C ILE A 69 38.64 9.62 8.28
N ASP A 70 39.50 10.31 7.51
CA ASP A 70 39.56 10.17 6.06
C ASP A 70 39.94 8.75 5.61
N GLN A 71 40.75 8.02 6.38
CA GLN A 71 41.12 6.63 6.06
C GLN A 71 39.98 5.67 6.38
N CYS A 72 39.37 5.78 7.56
CA CYS A 72 38.23 4.95 7.95
C CYS A 72 37.01 5.20 7.05
N THR A 73 36.73 6.45 6.67
CA THR A 73 35.64 6.80 5.76
C THR A 73 35.89 6.27 4.36
N ARG A 74 37.12 6.38 3.83
CA ARG A 74 37.48 5.74 2.54
C ARG A 74 37.31 4.24 2.57
N LEU A 75 37.74 3.57 3.65
CA LEU A 75 37.54 2.13 3.82
C LEU A 75 36.05 1.75 3.84
N TRP A 76 35.21 2.56 4.46
CA TRP A 76 33.76 2.32 4.49
C TRP A 76 33.11 2.55 3.11
N GLN A 77 33.50 3.61 2.41
CA GLN A 77 33.02 3.94 1.06
C GLN A 77 33.52 2.96 -0.01
N ASP A 78 34.60 2.23 0.25
CA ASP A 78 35.15 1.20 -0.64
C ASP A 78 34.33 -0.11 -0.58
N GLY A 79 33.07 -0.02 -1.01
CA GLY A 79 32.17 -1.17 -1.15
C GLY A 79 31.63 -1.76 0.16
N ARG A 80 31.87 -1.13 1.33
CA ARG A 80 31.39 -1.66 2.63
C ARG A 80 30.07 -1.06 3.09
N GLN A 81 29.41 -0.24 2.26
CA GLN A 81 28.16 0.43 2.61
C GLN A 81 26.95 -0.47 2.40
N LEU A 82 26.03 -0.47 3.37
CA LEU A 82 24.68 -1.02 3.21
C LEU A 82 23.70 0.08 2.81
N CYS A 83 22.67 -0.30 2.07
CA CYS A 83 21.52 0.57 1.84
C CYS A 83 20.76 0.77 3.16
N GLU A 84 20.46 2.03 3.49
CA GLU A 84 19.80 2.41 4.74
C GLU A 84 18.29 2.68 4.56
N ALA A 85 17.76 2.48 3.35
CA ALA A 85 16.35 2.64 3.08
C ALA A 85 15.52 1.69 3.97
N ILE A 86 14.40 2.21 4.48
CA ILE A 86 13.47 1.49 5.34
C ILE A 86 12.15 1.32 4.58
N SER A 87 11.63 0.10 4.54
CA SER A 87 10.33 -0.18 3.92
C SER A 87 9.18 0.48 4.66
N LEU A 88 8.02 0.56 4.03
CA LEU A 88 6.81 1.14 4.64
C LEU A 88 6.29 0.31 5.82
N THR A 89 6.71 -0.96 5.94
CA THR A 89 6.44 -1.81 7.11
C THR A 89 7.57 -1.81 8.14
N ARG A 90 8.53 -0.88 8.02
CA ARG A 90 9.63 -0.62 8.97
C ARG A 90 10.76 -1.66 8.96
N ASN A 91 11.02 -2.31 7.83
CA ASN A 91 12.16 -3.22 7.70
C ASN A 91 13.28 -2.59 6.84
N PRO A 92 14.55 -2.69 7.25
CA PRO A 92 15.66 -2.14 6.48
C PRO A 92 15.91 -2.97 5.21
N CYS A 93 16.31 -2.26 4.15
CA CYS A 93 16.85 -2.88 2.95
C CYS A 93 18.05 -3.78 3.30
N LYS A 94 18.13 -4.94 2.64
CA LYS A 94 19.21 -5.93 2.81
C LYS A 94 20.23 -5.87 1.68
N ASN A 95 20.04 -4.97 0.72
CA ASN A 95 20.99 -4.75 -0.35
C ASN A 95 22.16 -3.88 0.12
N GLU A 96 23.29 -4.05 -0.55
CA GLU A 96 24.43 -3.14 -0.53
C GLU A 96 24.00 -1.76 -1.03
N LEU A 97 24.76 -0.70 -0.75
CA LEU A 97 24.44 0.62 -1.30
C LEU A 97 24.23 0.53 -2.82
N HIS A 98 23.07 0.98 -3.28
CA HIS A 98 22.61 0.81 -4.65
C HIS A 98 21.78 2.01 -5.09
N ARG A 99 21.57 2.13 -6.40
CA ARG A 99 20.62 3.09 -6.97
C ARG A 99 19.26 2.43 -7.20
N VAL A 100 18.19 3.22 -7.20
CA VAL A 100 16.83 2.81 -7.56
C VAL A 100 16.45 3.49 -8.87
N LEU A 101 15.76 2.78 -9.76
CA LEU A 101 15.26 3.35 -11.02
C LEU A 101 14.25 4.46 -10.71
N GLY A 102 14.37 5.60 -11.40
CA GLY A 102 13.46 6.74 -11.24
C GLY A 102 13.92 7.80 -10.24
N GLU A 103 15.01 7.56 -9.50
CA GLU A 103 15.66 8.55 -8.62
C GLU A 103 16.94 9.14 -9.25
N GLU A 104 17.16 8.90 -10.55
CA GLU A 104 18.42 9.25 -11.22
C GLU A 104 18.61 10.77 -11.37
N ASP A 105 17.53 11.55 -11.41
CA ASP A 105 17.57 13.01 -11.58
C ASP A 105 17.90 13.79 -10.30
N LEU A 106 18.07 13.12 -9.16
CA LEU A 106 18.44 13.77 -7.90
C LEU A 106 19.93 14.19 -7.93
N PRO A 107 20.30 15.42 -7.52
CA PRO A 107 21.69 15.90 -7.55
C PRO A 107 22.68 15.00 -6.79
N GLU A 108 22.19 14.29 -5.77
CA GLU A 108 22.96 13.37 -4.92
C GLU A 108 23.36 12.07 -5.65
N SER A 109 22.70 11.75 -6.77
CA SER A 109 22.93 10.52 -7.57
C SER A 109 24.22 10.59 -8.42
N ALA A 110 24.73 11.80 -8.70
CA ALA A 110 25.86 12.00 -9.60
C ALA A 110 27.14 11.28 -9.14
N ASN A 111 27.35 11.19 -7.83
CA ASN A 111 28.49 10.49 -7.22
C ASN A 111 28.26 8.97 -7.05
N LEU A 112 27.07 8.46 -7.38
CA LEU A 112 26.62 7.08 -7.16
C LEU A 112 26.43 6.32 -8.48
N THR A 113 26.78 6.90 -9.62
CA THR A 113 26.59 6.32 -10.97
C THR A 113 27.24 4.94 -11.14
N HIS A 114 28.37 4.71 -10.47
CA HIS A 114 29.10 3.43 -10.47
C HIS A 114 28.36 2.29 -9.74
N LEU A 115 27.36 2.61 -8.90
CA LEU A 115 26.62 1.61 -8.14
C LEU A 115 25.58 0.90 -9.01
N PRO A 116 25.30 -0.39 -8.72
CA PRO A 116 24.29 -1.14 -9.43
C PRO A 116 22.90 -0.55 -9.18
N VAL A 117 22.03 -0.65 -10.18
CA VAL A 117 20.63 -0.26 -10.08
C VAL A 117 19.79 -1.49 -9.70
N ARG A 118 19.06 -1.41 -8.58
CA ARG A 118 18.22 -2.49 -8.05
C ARG A 118 17.04 -1.89 -7.27
N ALA A 119 15.92 -2.59 -7.22
CA ALA A 119 14.84 -2.26 -6.28
C ALA A 119 15.30 -2.53 -4.83
N HIS A 120 14.77 -1.76 -3.88
CA HIS A 120 14.95 -2.06 -2.47
C HIS A 120 14.32 -3.42 -2.12
N ASN A 121 14.90 -4.11 -1.14
CA ASN A 121 14.41 -5.42 -0.72
C ASN A 121 14.77 -5.68 0.74
N SER A 122 13.77 -5.86 1.61
CA SER A 122 13.99 -6.16 3.03
C SER A 122 14.09 -7.67 3.33
N LYS A 123 13.85 -8.52 2.33
CA LYS A 123 13.63 -9.98 2.42
C LYS A 123 12.39 -10.41 3.21
N VAL A 124 11.60 -9.45 3.69
CA VAL A 124 10.32 -9.74 4.34
C VAL A 124 9.26 -9.96 3.28
N GLN A 125 8.44 -10.98 3.50
CA GLN A 125 7.36 -11.37 2.60
C GLN A 125 6.10 -11.61 3.42
N PHE A 126 4.97 -11.32 2.79
CA PHE A 126 3.63 -11.46 3.35
C PHE A 126 2.77 -12.28 2.40
N MET A 127 1.64 -12.78 2.90
CA MET A 127 0.57 -13.27 2.03
C MET A 127 -0.52 -12.21 1.97
N ALA A 128 -0.96 -11.86 0.76
CA ALA A 128 -2.03 -10.89 0.55
C ALA A 128 -2.99 -11.34 -0.54
N ALA A 129 -4.29 -11.11 -0.35
CA ALA A 129 -5.29 -11.46 -1.37
C ALA A 129 -5.45 -10.34 -2.42
N SER A 130 -5.90 -10.71 -3.61
CA SER A 130 -6.28 -9.80 -4.70
C SER A 130 -7.34 -8.74 -4.28
N ASN A 131 -7.60 -7.74 -5.12
CA ASN A 131 -8.64 -6.74 -4.85
C ASN A 131 -10.00 -7.38 -4.52
N CYS A 132 -10.41 -8.38 -5.31
CA CYS A 132 -11.65 -9.12 -5.14
C CYS A 132 -11.58 -10.27 -4.11
N GLY A 133 -10.38 -10.59 -3.60
CA GLY A 133 -10.15 -11.70 -2.68
C GLY A 133 -10.16 -13.10 -3.30
N GLN A 134 -10.27 -13.24 -4.62
CA GLN A 134 -10.39 -14.55 -5.30
C GLN A 134 -9.09 -15.37 -5.30
N ILE A 135 -7.94 -14.70 -5.34
CA ILE A 135 -6.63 -15.36 -5.23
C ILE A 135 -5.81 -14.74 -4.09
N LEU A 136 -4.93 -15.57 -3.53
CA LEU A 136 -3.96 -15.21 -2.50
C LEU A 136 -2.57 -15.35 -3.12
N GLN A 137 -1.71 -14.35 -2.94
CA GLN A 137 -0.36 -14.33 -3.51
C GLN A 137 0.65 -13.86 -2.47
N GLU A 138 1.90 -14.24 -2.71
CA GLU A 138 3.04 -13.74 -1.96
C GLU A 138 3.31 -12.29 -2.35
N ARG A 139 3.61 -11.47 -1.35
CA ARG A 139 3.78 -10.04 -1.46
C ARG A 139 5.11 -9.65 -0.85
N GLU A 140 5.96 -9.00 -1.63
CA GLU A 140 7.17 -8.37 -1.10
C GLU A 140 6.84 -7.14 -0.24
N ASP A 141 7.74 -6.86 0.69
CA ASP A 141 7.64 -5.69 1.57
C ASP A 141 7.84 -4.37 0.79
N PRO A 142 6.82 -3.50 0.71
CA PRO A 142 6.85 -2.33 -0.16
C PRO A 142 7.74 -1.21 0.40
N PHE A 143 8.50 -0.56 -0.48
CA PHE A 143 9.27 0.65 -0.18
C PHE A 143 8.61 1.92 -0.71
N SER A 144 7.68 1.79 -1.64
CA SER A 144 6.87 2.91 -2.14
C SER A 144 5.37 2.70 -1.92
N LEU A 145 4.60 3.79 -1.85
CA LEU A 145 3.16 3.72 -1.69
C LEU A 145 2.47 3.04 -2.89
N LYS A 146 3.08 3.18 -4.07
CA LYS A 146 2.60 2.59 -5.32
C LYS A 146 2.76 1.07 -5.31
N GLU A 147 3.91 0.57 -4.85
CA GLU A 147 4.11 -0.86 -4.55
C GLU A 147 3.10 -1.34 -3.50
N ALA A 148 2.90 -0.54 -2.43
CA ALA A 148 2.01 -0.86 -1.33
C ALA A 148 0.55 -1.08 -1.78
N ASN A 149 -0.02 -0.14 -2.53
CA ASN A 149 -1.46 -0.07 -2.73
C ASN A 149 -1.92 -0.26 -4.17
N TYR A 150 -1.02 -0.33 -5.14
CA TYR A 150 -1.38 -0.38 -6.56
C TYR A 150 -0.70 -1.52 -7.32
N GLU A 151 0.63 -1.50 -7.47
CA GLU A 151 1.35 -2.40 -8.38
C GLU A 151 1.15 -3.88 -8.04
N PHE A 152 1.32 -4.24 -6.75
CA PHE A 152 1.02 -5.60 -6.29
C PHE A 152 -0.37 -6.06 -6.74
N TYR A 153 -1.38 -5.23 -6.53
CA TYR A 153 -2.76 -5.58 -6.87
C TYR A 153 -3.00 -5.63 -8.37
N GLN A 154 -2.32 -4.80 -9.18
CA GLN A 154 -2.40 -4.87 -10.63
C GLN A 154 -1.78 -6.16 -11.17
N ASP A 155 -0.64 -6.58 -10.63
CA ASP A 155 0.02 -7.81 -11.05
C ASP A 155 -0.77 -9.05 -10.65
N VAL A 156 -1.28 -9.08 -9.42
CA VAL A 156 -2.16 -10.14 -8.95
C VAL A 156 -3.45 -10.19 -9.79
N ASN A 157 -4.04 -9.04 -10.14
CA ASN A 157 -5.23 -8.99 -10.99
C ASN A 157 -5.01 -9.65 -12.36
N LYS A 158 -3.79 -9.58 -12.94
CA LYS A 158 -3.48 -10.23 -14.22
C LYS A 158 -3.62 -11.75 -14.14
N MET A 159 -3.40 -12.34 -12.96
CA MET A 159 -3.49 -13.78 -12.70
C MET A 159 -4.93 -14.28 -12.49
N LEU A 160 -5.92 -13.38 -12.31
CA LEU A 160 -7.31 -13.78 -12.14
C LEU A 160 -7.88 -14.42 -13.40
N SER A 161 -8.51 -15.60 -13.24
CA SER A 161 -9.18 -16.31 -14.34
C SER A 161 -10.41 -15.55 -14.86
N VAL A 162 -11.16 -14.90 -13.97
CA VAL A 162 -12.30 -14.04 -14.31
C VAL A 162 -11.96 -12.63 -13.87
N LYS A 163 -12.04 -11.66 -14.81
CA LYS A 163 -11.75 -10.27 -14.51
C LYS A 163 -12.98 -9.60 -13.87
N PRO A 164 -12.85 -9.02 -12.66
CA PRO A 164 -13.90 -8.19 -12.08
C PRO A 164 -14.16 -6.95 -12.94
N ILE A 165 -15.37 -6.40 -12.85
CA ILE A 165 -15.71 -5.10 -13.40
C ILE A 165 -15.30 -4.05 -12.37
N TYR A 166 -14.47 -3.09 -12.76
CA TYR A 166 -13.94 -2.09 -11.84
C TYR A 166 -14.72 -0.77 -11.91
N PHE A 167 -14.90 -0.16 -10.74
CA PHE A 167 -15.26 1.24 -10.61
C PHE A 167 -13.96 2.07 -10.60
N GLU A 168 -13.86 3.06 -11.50
CA GLU A 168 -12.67 3.91 -11.57
C GLU A 168 -12.76 5.07 -10.58
N PHE A 169 -11.92 5.05 -9.55
CA PHE A 169 -11.71 6.23 -8.72
C PHE A 169 -10.95 7.31 -9.52
N PRO A 170 -11.35 8.60 -9.41
CA PRO A 170 -10.65 9.69 -10.06
C PRO A 170 -9.17 9.74 -9.69
N ILE A 171 -8.29 9.85 -10.68
CA ILE A 171 -6.86 10.02 -10.48
C ILE A 171 -6.37 11.21 -11.28
N PHE A 172 -5.25 11.79 -10.85
CA PHE A 172 -4.58 12.81 -11.61
C PHE A 172 -4.13 12.24 -12.96
N ARG A 173 -4.56 12.90 -14.05
CA ARG A 173 -4.08 12.64 -15.40
C ARG A 173 -3.38 13.89 -15.88
N GLY A 174 -2.04 13.86 -15.90
CA GLY A 174 -1.27 14.96 -16.49
C GLY A 174 -1.65 15.10 -17.96
N THR A 175 -1.89 16.32 -18.44
CA THR A 175 -2.07 16.58 -19.86
C THR A 175 -0.77 16.29 -20.60
N THR A 176 -0.70 15.13 -21.26
CA THR A 176 0.30 14.83 -22.29
C THR A 176 0.04 15.70 -23.51
N THR A 177 0.36 16.99 -23.43
CA THR A 177 0.50 17.86 -24.60
C THR A 177 1.84 18.57 -24.66
N ALA A 178 2.66 18.53 -23.60
CA ALA A 178 3.98 19.15 -23.60
C ALA A 178 5.14 18.21 -23.98
N THR A 179 5.07 16.91 -23.69
CA THR A 179 6.19 15.98 -23.95
C THR A 179 6.15 15.32 -25.33
N GLU A 180 4.97 15.18 -25.93
CA GLU A 180 4.82 14.69 -27.31
C GLU A 180 5.08 15.80 -28.35
N ALA A 181 4.82 17.07 -28.01
CA ALA A 181 5.13 18.22 -28.87
C ALA A 181 6.65 18.48 -28.99
N VAL A 182 7.45 18.17 -27.95
CA VAL A 182 8.92 18.29 -28.01
C VAL A 182 9.55 17.13 -28.82
N ARG A 183 8.91 15.95 -28.88
CA ARG A 183 9.34 14.84 -29.76
C ARG A 183 8.84 14.99 -31.20
N ALA A 184 7.71 15.65 -31.43
CA ALA A 184 7.20 15.94 -32.77
C ALA A 184 7.84 17.18 -33.42
N GLY A 185 8.31 18.15 -32.63
CA GLY A 185 8.97 19.37 -33.12
C GLY A 185 10.40 19.20 -33.65
N ASN A 186 11.07 18.09 -33.31
CA ASN A 186 12.43 17.79 -33.80
C ASN A 186 12.48 16.86 -35.02
N LYS A 187 11.34 16.56 -35.65
CA LYS A 187 11.27 15.77 -36.90
C LYS A 187 10.88 16.59 -38.15
N GLN A 188 10.78 17.91 -38.04
CA GLN A 188 10.53 18.80 -39.19
C GLN A 188 11.57 19.92 -39.25
N LYS A 189 12.85 19.55 -39.39
CA LYS A 189 13.93 20.47 -39.82
C LYS A 189 15.20 19.72 -40.25
N ALA A 190 15.05 18.63 -41.00
CA ALA A 190 16.16 17.98 -41.68
C ALA A 190 15.62 17.11 -42.82
N ASP A 191 15.07 17.75 -43.86
CA ASP A 191 14.94 17.15 -45.19
C ASP A 191 14.53 18.25 -46.17
N GLU A 192 15.51 19.04 -46.61
CA GLU A 192 15.49 19.67 -47.92
C GLU A 192 16.91 20.17 -48.27
N LYS A 193 17.39 19.74 -49.45
CA LYS A 193 18.73 19.95 -50.06
C LYS A 193 19.79 18.96 -49.53
N ASN A 194 20.39 18.08 -50.32
CA ASN A 194 20.81 18.19 -51.72
C ASN A 194 21.06 16.79 -52.32
N THR A 195 20.47 16.49 -53.48
CA THR A 195 21.00 15.51 -54.44
C THR A 195 22.06 16.20 -55.29
N SER A 196 23.30 15.67 -55.32
CA SER A 196 24.16 15.61 -56.53
C SER A 196 25.62 15.25 -56.21
N LEU A 197 26.13 14.25 -56.93
CA LEU A 197 27.51 14.10 -57.47
C LEU A 197 28.60 13.40 -56.64
N ILE A 198 28.81 12.14 -57.02
CA ILE A 198 30.06 11.43 -57.38
C ILE A 198 31.36 12.26 -57.36
N ASN A 199 32.38 11.84 -56.60
CA ASN A 199 33.68 11.31 -57.09
C ASN A 199 34.75 11.19 -55.97
N ASP A 200 35.43 10.03 -56.01
CA ASP A 200 36.89 9.86 -55.92
C ASP A 200 37.70 9.86 -54.59
N LEU A 201 38.22 8.65 -54.35
CA LEU A 201 39.65 8.28 -54.22
C LEU A 201 40.41 8.44 -52.89
N SER A 202 40.70 7.25 -52.35
CA SER A 202 42.05 6.70 -52.06
C SER A 202 42.72 6.98 -50.70
N GLY A 203 43.20 5.89 -50.10
CA GLY A 203 44.19 5.91 -49.00
C GLY A 203 44.12 4.64 -48.16
N ALA A 204 45.14 3.78 -48.28
CA ALA A 204 45.14 2.36 -47.95
C ALA A 204 45.74 1.98 -46.58
N SER A 205 45.65 0.66 -46.31
CA SER A 205 46.60 -0.21 -45.56
C SER A 205 46.34 -0.36 -44.04
N GLU A 206 45.74 -1.47 -43.59
CA GLU A 206 46.34 -2.77 -43.13
C GLU A 206 46.73 -2.72 -41.63
N LEU A 207 46.71 -3.77 -40.79
CA LEU A 207 46.53 -5.22 -40.92
C LEU A 207 46.11 -5.80 -39.56
N SER A 208 45.24 -6.83 -39.57
CA SER A 208 45.20 -8.07 -38.76
C SER A 208 45.72 -8.11 -37.30
N GLN A 209 45.15 -8.85 -36.34
CA GLN A 209 45.07 -10.32 -36.36
C GLN A 209 44.41 -10.83 -35.06
N SER A 210 43.66 -11.91 -35.23
CA SER A 210 42.77 -12.65 -34.34
C SER A 210 43.44 -13.78 -33.53
N LYS A 211 42.80 -14.21 -32.42
CA LYS A 211 42.47 -15.63 -32.03
C LYS A 211 42.06 -15.70 -30.54
N SER A 212 40.79 -15.95 -30.17
CA SER A 212 40.11 -17.26 -29.89
C SER A 212 40.72 -18.03 -28.69
N VAL A 213 39.98 -18.58 -27.72
CA VAL A 213 39.05 -19.73 -27.83
C VAL A 213 38.10 -19.81 -26.61
N ALA A 214 36.88 -20.28 -26.87
CA ALA A 214 35.73 -20.50 -25.97
C ALA A 214 35.69 -21.90 -25.32
N LEU A 215 34.75 -22.13 -24.39
CA LEU A 215 33.94 -23.36 -24.17
C LEU A 215 32.90 -23.06 -23.07
N TYR A 216 31.66 -23.56 -23.00
CA TYR A 216 30.64 -24.11 -23.90
C TYR A 216 29.43 -24.37 -22.98
N SER A 217 28.18 -24.17 -23.42
CA SER A 217 27.02 -24.98 -23.02
C SER A 217 25.80 -24.69 -23.91
N PRO A 218 24.89 -25.67 -24.11
CA PRO A 218 24.16 -25.87 -25.36
C PRO A 218 22.70 -25.39 -25.35
N ALA A 219 22.14 -25.26 -26.56
CA ALA A 219 20.76 -24.91 -26.88
C ALA A 219 19.79 -26.11 -26.82
N PRO A 220 18.46 -25.83 -26.88
CA PRO A 220 17.56 -26.63 -27.70
C PRO A 220 16.68 -25.79 -28.66
N ASN A 221 16.11 -26.53 -29.60
CA ASN A 221 15.72 -26.19 -30.96
C ASN A 221 14.46 -25.33 -31.18
N GLU A 222 14.45 -24.79 -32.39
CA GLU A 222 13.42 -24.07 -33.14
C GLU A 222 12.24 -24.97 -33.56
N GLU A 223 11.02 -24.43 -33.43
CA GLU A 223 9.92 -24.68 -34.38
C GLU A 223 8.94 -23.48 -34.30
N GLN A 224 9.31 -22.38 -34.97
CA GLN A 224 8.44 -21.20 -35.09
C GLN A 224 8.56 -20.61 -36.49
N GLN A 225 7.81 -21.16 -37.44
CA GLN A 225 7.50 -20.50 -38.70
C GLN A 225 6.19 -21.06 -39.25
N ALA A 226 5.07 -20.42 -38.88
CA ALA A 226 3.91 -20.28 -39.76
C ALA A 226 2.91 -19.28 -39.15
N LEU A 227 2.49 -18.35 -40.01
CA LEU A 227 1.31 -17.50 -39.93
C LEU A 227 1.43 -16.13 -39.21
N ASP A 228 2.17 -15.24 -39.89
CA ASP A 228 1.71 -13.86 -40.04
C ASP A 228 0.51 -13.80 -41.01
N ASN A 229 -0.38 -12.84 -40.74
CA ASN A 229 -1.49 -12.33 -41.54
C ASN A 229 -2.90 -12.89 -41.26
N ILE A 230 -3.53 -12.42 -40.19
CA ILE A 230 -4.90 -11.87 -40.29
C ILE A 230 -4.96 -10.53 -39.50
N THR A 231 -5.48 -9.56 -40.22
CA THR A 231 -5.77 -8.16 -39.94
C THR A 231 -6.42 -7.86 -38.58
N GLY A 232 -5.87 -6.85 -37.91
CA GLY A 232 -6.57 -5.77 -37.19
C GLY A 232 -7.81 -6.09 -36.36
N GLU A 233 -7.61 -6.35 -35.07
CA GLU A 233 -8.59 -5.99 -34.04
C GLU A 233 -7.88 -5.25 -32.90
N LYS A 234 -8.43 -4.07 -32.58
CA LYS A 234 -8.06 -3.28 -31.40
C LYS A 234 -8.32 -4.13 -30.16
N ILE A 235 -7.33 -4.21 -29.28
CA ILE A 235 -7.47 -4.80 -27.95
C ILE A 235 -8.50 -3.96 -27.19
N ASP A 236 -9.64 -4.58 -26.88
CA ASP A 236 -10.76 -3.94 -26.19
C ASP A 236 -10.38 -3.64 -24.74
N THR A 237 -10.65 -2.40 -24.36
CA THR A 237 -10.37 -1.89 -23.01
C THR A 237 -11.39 -2.52 -22.08
N THR A 238 -10.94 -3.12 -20.97
CA THR A 238 -11.74 -3.69 -19.88
C THR A 238 -13.04 -2.90 -19.67
N GLN A 239 -14.19 -3.57 -19.53
CA GLN A 239 -15.48 -2.92 -19.30
C GLN A 239 -15.44 -2.14 -17.97
N LEU A 240 -15.27 -0.83 -18.06
CA LEU A 240 -15.19 0.12 -16.95
C LEU A 240 -16.59 0.68 -16.69
N VAL A 241 -17.00 0.73 -15.42
CA VAL A 241 -18.11 1.60 -15.01
C VAL A 241 -17.48 2.98 -14.77
N THR A 242 -17.74 3.91 -15.68
CA THR A 242 -17.29 5.30 -15.56
C THR A 242 -18.35 6.10 -14.80
N CYS A 243 -17.89 6.99 -13.90
CA CYS A 243 -18.76 7.94 -13.22
C CYS A 243 -19.25 8.99 -14.23
N THR A 244 -20.55 9.00 -14.52
CA THR A 244 -21.21 9.97 -15.43
C THR A 244 -21.85 11.15 -14.68
N ASP A 245 -21.29 11.55 -13.54
CA ASP A 245 -21.76 12.73 -12.81
C ASP A 245 -20.66 13.80 -12.79
N ASP A 246 -21.06 15.05 -13.10
CA ASP A 246 -20.28 16.26 -13.27
C ASP A 246 -19.37 16.64 -12.08
N VAL A 247 -18.37 15.81 -11.78
CA VAL A 247 -17.17 16.30 -11.10
C VAL A 247 -16.32 16.91 -12.20
N GLN A 248 -16.50 18.21 -12.44
CA GLN A 248 -15.57 18.98 -13.26
C GLN A 248 -14.17 18.72 -12.69
N PRO A 249 -13.30 17.97 -13.40
CA PRO A 249 -11.93 17.80 -12.95
C PRO A 249 -11.38 19.21 -12.93
N ILE A 250 -10.96 19.72 -11.77
CA ILE A 250 -10.10 20.90 -11.79
C ILE A 250 -8.89 20.44 -12.60
N PRO A 251 -8.61 21.02 -13.78
CA PRO A 251 -7.43 20.68 -14.52
C PRO A 251 -6.27 21.26 -13.71
N SER A 252 -5.82 20.53 -12.71
CA SER A 252 -4.52 20.78 -12.12
C SER A 252 -3.53 20.49 -13.24
N THR A 253 -2.96 21.53 -13.83
CA THR A 253 -2.10 21.37 -14.99
C THR A 253 -0.70 20.86 -14.61
N THR A 254 -0.36 20.82 -13.32
CA THR A 254 0.96 20.38 -12.81
C THR A 254 0.98 19.72 -11.43
N GLU A 255 -0.04 19.91 -10.57
CA GLU A 255 0.01 19.49 -9.16
C GLU A 255 -0.83 18.24 -8.88
N TYR A 256 -0.32 17.33 -8.08
CA TYR A 256 -0.98 16.08 -7.67
C TYR A 256 -0.72 15.80 -6.20
N LEU A 257 -1.53 14.94 -5.59
CA LEU A 257 -1.28 14.49 -4.21
C LEU A 257 -0.14 13.45 -4.18
N ASP A 258 0.90 13.74 -3.40
CA ASP A 258 1.96 12.79 -3.02
C ASP A 258 1.44 11.80 -1.96
N GLY A 259 0.43 11.01 -2.32
CA GLY A 259 -0.17 10.07 -1.39
C GLY A 259 -1.56 9.63 -1.81
N MET A 260 -2.51 9.79 -0.90
CA MET A 260 -3.91 9.47 -1.08
C MET A 260 -4.78 10.60 -0.52
N THR A 261 -6.05 10.64 -0.89
CA THR A 261 -6.99 11.65 -0.42
C THR A 261 -7.33 11.47 1.06
N HIS A 262 -7.31 12.58 1.81
CA HIS A 262 -7.64 12.64 3.23
C HIS A 262 -8.14 14.02 3.65
N SER A 263 -8.64 14.17 4.89
CA SER A 263 -9.25 15.40 5.42
C SER A 263 -8.36 16.63 5.31
N ASP A 264 -7.05 16.44 5.46
CA ASP A 264 -6.07 17.53 5.46
C ASP A 264 -5.47 17.80 4.07
N SER A 265 -5.85 17.01 3.07
CA SER A 265 -5.34 17.17 1.70
C SER A 265 -5.93 18.42 1.03
N PRO A 266 -5.15 19.16 0.21
CA PRO A 266 -5.67 20.31 -0.50
C PRO A 266 -6.90 19.96 -1.36
N PRO A 267 -8.00 20.74 -1.27
CA PRO A 267 -9.22 20.46 -2.02
C PRO A 267 -8.96 20.37 -3.53
N GLY A 268 -9.48 19.32 -4.17
CA GLY A 268 -9.45 19.17 -5.62
C GLY A 268 -8.19 18.54 -6.21
N LEU A 269 -7.13 18.34 -5.42
CA LEU A 269 -5.98 17.57 -5.88
C LEU A 269 -6.29 16.08 -5.88
N LEU A 270 -5.86 15.39 -6.93
CA LEU A 270 -6.06 13.96 -7.12
C LEU A 270 -4.73 13.20 -6.96
N PRO A 271 -4.76 11.95 -6.47
CA PRO A 271 -3.57 11.11 -6.42
C PRO A 271 -3.20 10.59 -7.81
N ARG A 272 -1.93 10.26 -8.04
CA ARG A 272 -1.46 9.71 -9.33
C ARG A 272 -1.95 8.29 -9.63
N PHE A 273 -2.38 7.57 -8.60
CA PHE A 273 -2.96 6.25 -8.68
C PHE A 273 -3.96 6.06 -7.54
N SER A 274 -4.95 5.21 -7.72
CA SER A 274 -5.89 4.90 -6.65
C SER A 274 -5.27 3.90 -5.68
N SER A 275 -5.17 4.27 -4.40
CA SER A 275 -4.84 3.32 -3.32
C SER A 275 -6.03 2.44 -2.91
N TRP A 276 -7.22 2.77 -3.40
CA TRP A 276 -8.48 2.05 -3.18
C TRP A 276 -8.85 1.24 -4.42
N SER A 277 -9.64 0.19 -4.27
CA SER A 277 -10.20 -0.52 -5.42
C SER A 277 -11.63 -0.97 -5.12
N LEU A 278 -12.55 -0.71 -6.04
CA LEU A 278 -13.93 -1.19 -5.95
C LEU A 278 -14.22 -2.01 -7.20
N CYS A 279 -14.69 -3.23 -7.02
CA CYS A 279 -15.00 -4.12 -8.14
C CYS A 279 -16.26 -4.96 -7.91
N CYS A 280 -17.00 -5.19 -8.99
CA CYS A 280 -18.08 -6.16 -9.06
C CYS A 280 -17.54 -7.50 -9.54
N ILE A 281 -17.82 -8.56 -8.78
CA ILE A 281 -17.20 -9.89 -8.94
C ILE A 281 -18.17 -10.98 -9.39
N GLY A 282 -19.45 -10.64 -9.59
CA GLY A 282 -20.49 -11.60 -9.97
C GLY A 282 -21.90 -11.11 -9.65
N ARG A 283 -22.88 -11.98 -9.86
CA ARG A 283 -24.29 -11.72 -9.56
C ARG A 283 -24.60 -12.00 -8.09
N ALA A 284 -25.64 -11.39 -7.55
CA ALA A 284 -26.05 -11.63 -6.17
C ALA A 284 -26.34 -13.11 -5.88
N SER A 285 -26.84 -13.86 -6.88
CA SER A 285 -27.06 -15.30 -6.82
C SER A 285 -25.81 -16.15 -6.57
N ASP A 286 -24.63 -15.63 -6.86
CA ASP A 286 -23.36 -16.34 -6.67
C ASP A 286 -22.99 -16.44 -5.18
N TYR A 287 -23.58 -15.56 -4.34
CA TYR A 287 -23.47 -15.65 -2.89
C TYR A 287 -24.60 -16.52 -2.31
N VAL A 288 -24.23 -17.69 -1.81
CA VAL A 288 -25.15 -18.59 -1.10
C VAL A 288 -24.88 -18.49 0.40
N SER A 289 -25.86 -18.02 1.17
CA SER A 289 -25.70 -17.73 2.59
C SER A 289 -25.32 -18.94 3.44
N THR A 290 -25.63 -20.17 3.02
CA THR A 290 -25.23 -21.42 3.71
C THR A 290 -23.81 -21.88 3.39
N LYS A 291 -23.19 -21.33 2.34
CA LYS A 291 -21.82 -21.65 1.91
C LYS A 291 -20.83 -20.54 2.30
N GLY A 292 -21.30 -19.30 2.36
CA GLY A 292 -20.43 -18.13 2.50
C GLY A 292 -19.56 -17.90 1.26
N LEU A 293 -18.59 -17.00 1.37
CA LEU A 293 -17.63 -16.68 0.31
C LEU A 293 -16.67 -17.86 0.08
N GLN A 294 -16.60 -18.36 -1.15
CA GLN A 294 -15.69 -19.44 -1.55
C GLN A 294 -14.38 -18.86 -2.08
N GLN A 295 -13.53 -18.38 -1.17
CA GLN A 295 -12.28 -17.71 -1.48
C GLN A 295 -11.14 -18.22 -0.59
N PRO A 296 -9.87 -18.20 -1.05
CA PRO A 296 -8.74 -18.74 -0.31
C PRO A 296 -8.41 -17.91 0.93
N GLY A 297 -7.77 -18.55 1.93
CA GLY A 297 -7.25 -17.88 3.12
C GLY A 297 -8.26 -17.67 4.24
N PHE A 298 -9.57 -17.81 3.99
CA PHE A 298 -10.56 -17.76 5.06
C PHE A 298 -10.33 -18.87 6.09
N LEU A 299 -10.30 -18.48 7.37
CA LEU A 299 -10.34 -19.44 8.47
C LEU A 299 -11.68 -20.18 8.47
N THR A 300 -11.66 -21.44 8.93
CA THR A 300 -12.81 -22.35 8.88
C THR A 300 -14.07 -21.71 9.46
N ASN A 301 -15.13 -21.66 8.64
CA ASN A 301 -16.46 -21.11 8.95
C ASN A 301 -16.50 -19.60 9.28
N LEU A 302 -15.46 -18.83 8.92
CA LEU A 302 -15.37 -17.37 9.16
C LEU A 302 -15.50 -16.55 7.87
N ASN A 303 -16.13 -17.14 6.84
CA ASN A 303 -16.27 -16.61 5.47
C ASN A 303 -17.70 -16.17 5.12
N HIS A 304 -18.57 -15.94 6.11
CA HIS A 304 -19.99 -15.63 5.89
C HIS A 304 -20.27 -14.14 6.06
N LEU A 305 -21.02 -13.57 5.12
CA LEU A 305 -21.62 -12.25 5.22
C LEU A 305 -22.88 -12.31 6.09
N ILE A 306 -23.25 -11.18 6.68
CA ILE A 306 -24.45 -11.06 7.53
C ILE A 306 -25.63 -10.51 6.72
N PRO A 307 -26.86 -11.01 6.96
CA PRO A 307 -28.05 -10.46 6.34
C PRO A 307 -28.28 -9.04 6.84
N TRP A 308 -28.61 -8.14 5.92
CA TRP A 308 -29.02 -6.78 6.22
C TRP A 308 -30.44 -6.57 5.69
N ASP A 309 -31.38 -6.54 6.63
CA ASP A 309 -32.81 -6.38 6.36
C ASP A 309 -33.16 -4.88 6.32
N ILE A 310 -33.48 -4.40 5.13
CA ILE A 310 -33.80 -3.00 4.82
C ILE A 310 -35.30 -2.84 4.71
N ASN A 311 -35.85 -1.86 5.42
CA ASN A 311 -37.27 -1.49 5.33
C ASN A 311 -37.41 -0.10 4.68
N PRO A 312 -37.80 -0.01 3.39
CA PRO A 312 -37.90 1.24 2.66
C PRO A 312 -38.89 2.25 3.27
N HIS A 313 -39.92 1.75 3.94
CA HIS A 313 -41.00 2.57 4.49
C HIS A 313 -40.64 3.16 5.85
N ASN A 314 -39.66 2.55 6.53
CA ASN A 314 -39.09 3.09 7.76
C ASN A 314 -37.93 4.02 7.42
N ASN A 315 -38.25 5.06 6.65
CA ASN A 315 -37.27 6.04 6.18
C ASN A 315 -36.59 6.65 7.41
N GLN A 316 -35.29 6.39 7.59
CA GLN A 316 -34.49 7.04 8.61
C GLN A 316 -34.41 8.53 8.27
N ALA A 317 -35.36 9.32 8.78
CA ALA A 317 -35.16 10.73 9.01
C ALA A 317 -34.12 10.89 10.15
N SER A 318 -32.85 10.70 9.80
CA SER A 318 -31.72 11.30 10.52
C SER A 318 -31.36 12.60 9.84
N THR A 319 -32.32 13.53 9.77
CA THR A 319 -32.01 14.94 9.56
C THR A 319 -31.89 15.57 10.94
N ASN A 320 -30.68 16.04 11.24
CA ASN A 320 -30.40 16.95 12.32
C ASN A 320 -31.45 18.06 12.36
N ASN A 321 -32.11 18.25 13.50
CA ASN A 321 -32.73 19.52 13.84
C ASN A 321 -32.19 19.97 15.21
N PRO A 322 -31.61 21.17 15.33
CA PRO A 322 -31.14 21.73 16.58
C PRO A 322 -32.30 22.41 17.31
N GLY A 323 -32.41 22.15 18.62
CA GLY A 323 -33.26 22.94 19.52
C GLY A 323 -34.53 22.23 20.00
N GLY A 324 -34.60 21.99 21.30
CA GLY A 324 -35.79 21.48 21.95
C GLY A 324 -35.49 20.91 23.32
N GLY A 325 -35.09 21.78 24.26
CA GLY A 325 -34.99 21.42 25.67
C GLY A 325 -36.33 20.90 26.21
N GLY A 326 -36.25 19.87 27.04
CA GLY A 326 -37.43 19.27 27.67
C GLY A 326 -37.01 18.19 28.65
N ALA A 327 -36.60 18.62 29.83
CA ALA A 327 -36.37 17.76 30.97
C ALA A 327 -37.64 16.93 31.30
N ALA A 328 -37.48 15.62 31.45
CA ALA A 328 -38.39 14.80 32.23
C ALA A 328 -37.61 13.62 32.83
N GLN A 329 -37.09 13.85 34.03
CA GLN A 329 -37.01 12.80 35.05
C GLN A 329 -38.41 12.16 35.18
N TYR A 330 -38.50 10.85 35.39
CA TYR A 330 -39.30 10.25 36.47
C TYR A 330 -39.16 8.71 36.46
N HIS A 331 -38.50 8.24 37.52
CA HIS A 331 -38.91 7.16 38.41
C HIS A 331 -39.14 5.72 37.88
N GLN A 332 -38.26 4.84 38.36
CA GLN A 332 -38.50 3.42 38.62
C GLN A 332 -39.82 3.19 39.36
N GLN A 333 -40.64 2.25 38.88
CA GLN A 333 -41.46 1.36 39.72
C GLN A 333 -41.99 0.17 38.91
N ARG A 334 -41.64 -1.05 39.34
CA ARG A 334 -42.33 -2.30 38.98
C ARG A 334 -43.65 -2.37 39.77
N PRO A 335 -44.70 -2.97 39.19
CA PRO A 335 -45.31 -4.15 39.81
C PRO A 335 -45.57 -5.25 38.76
N ALA A 336 -45.16 -6.50 39.02
CA ALA A 336 -45.92 -7.56 39.69
C ALA A 336 -46.86 -8.32 38.74
N ALA A 337 -46.70 -9.65 38.76
CA ALA A 337 -47.25 -10.61 37.84
C ALA A 337 -48.77 -10.75 37.91
N THR A 338 -49.41 -10.84 36.75
CA THR A 338 -50.67 -11.57 36.58
C THR A 338 -50.54 -12.51 35.36
N ARG A 339 -50.53 -13.80 35.66
CA ARG A 339 -50.67 -14.89 34.69
C ARG A 339 -52.02 -14.75 33.99
N SER A 340 -51.99 -14.42 32.70
CA SER A 340 -53.15 -14.54 31.83
C SER A 340 -52.82 -15.47 30.68
N TYR A 341 -53.42 -16.65 30.71
CA TYR A 341 -53.43 -17.66 29.66
C TYR A 341 -53.85 -17.01 28.33
N LYS A 342 -52.90 -16.83 27.39
CA LYS A 342 -53.25 -16.49 26.01
C LYS A 342 -53.58 -17.78 25.26
N HIS A 343 -54.88 -17.97 25.06
CA HIS A 343 -55.43 -18.93 24.11
C HIS A 343 -54.77 -18.79 22.73
N ASN A 344 -54.41 -19.95 22.18
CA ASN A 344 -54.19 -20.16 20.75
C ASN A 344 -55.38 -19.60 19.96
N ARG A 345 -55.18 -18.48 19.26
CA ARG A 345 -56.00 -18.11 18.10
C ARG A 345 -55.13 -18.23 16.86
N ARG A 346 -55.29 -19.36 16.17
CA ARG A 346 -55.17 -19.43 14.72
C ARG A 346 -56.15 -18.41 14.16
N GLY A 347 -55.64 -17.28 13.69
CA GLY A 347 -56.39 -16.25 13.01
C GLY A 347 -55.46 -15.60 12.01
N GLY A 348 -55.70 -15.85 10.73
CA GLY A 348 -54.95 -15.25 9.63
C GLY A 348 -54.95 -13.74 9.80
N GLN A 349 -53.76 -13.16 9.95
CA GLN A 349 -53.57 -11.74 9.77
C GLN A 349 -53.08 -11.53 8.34
N SER A 350 -53.93 -10.82 7.61
CA SER A 350 -53.62 -10.14 6.36
C SER A 350 -52.18 -9.62 6.39
N SER A 351 -51.32 -10.24 5.58
CA SER A 351 -50.01 -9.67 5.21
C SER A 351 -50.33 -8.38 4.48
N SER A 352 -50.30 -7.29 5.21
CA SER A 352 -50.42 -5.98 4.60
C SER A 352 -49.30 -5.87 3.56
N ILE A 353 -49.61 -5.32 2.38
CA ILE A 353 -48.65 -5.08 1.27
C ILE A 353 -47.45 -4.20 1.72
N TRP A 354 -47.46 -3.73 2.97
CA TRP A 354 -46.58 -2.72 3.57
C TRP A 354 -45.40 -3.29 4.37
N ASP A 355 -45.22 -4.62 4.47
CA ASP A 355 -44.10 -5.28 5.18
C ASP A 355 -43.04 -5.88 4.23
N VAL A 356 -42.69 -5.18 3.14
CA VAL A 356 -41.62 -5.65 2.24
C VAL A 356 -40.26 -5.35 2.85
N THR A 357 -39.71 -6.32 3.57
CA THR A 357 -38.31 -6.30 4.00
C THR A 357 -37.43 -6.75 2.84
N ILE A 358 -36.50 -5.90 2.41
CA ILE A 358 -35.55 -6.20 1.34
C ILE A 358 -34.24 -6.65 1.97
N ARG A 359 -33.68 -7.77 1.51
CA ARG A 359 -32.46 -8.34 2.09
C ARG A 359 -31.25 -8.11 1.20
N ALA A 360 -30.23 -7.45 1.75
CA ALA A 360 -28.87 -7.42 1.25
C ALA A 360 -27.96 -8.31 2.13
N TYR A 361 -26.69 -8.49 1.75
CA TYR A 361 -25.68 -9.07 2.65
C TYR A 361 -24.43 -8.20 2.67
N ILE A 362 -23.85 -8.01 3.84
CA ILE A 362 -22.65 -7.17 4.03
C ILE A 362 -21.62 -7.86 4.93
N GLY A 363 -20.38 -7.41 4.87
CA GLY A 363 -19.35 -7.89 5.80
C GLY A 363 -18.01 -7.18 5.64
N CYS A 364 -17.33 -6.98 6.77
CA CYS A 364 -15.99 -6.40 6.83
C CYS A 364 -14.96 -7.51 7.04
N GLU A 365 -14.04 -7.66 6.10
CA GLU A 365 -13.02 -8.69 6.06
C GLU A 365 -11.69 -8.19 6.61
N TYR A 366 -11.14 -8.96 7.53
CA TYR A 366 -9.81 -8.77 8.09
C TYR A 366 -8.83 -9.78 7.51
N GLU A 367 -7.64 -9.32 7.16
CA GLU A 367 -6.54 -10.12 6.61
C GLU A 367 -5.27 -9.89 7.44
N CYS A 368 -4.61 -10.97 7.88
CA CYS A 368 -3.32 -10.88 8.57
C CYS A 368 -2.15 -11.09 7.61
N PRO A 369 -0.91 -10.69 7.98
CA PRO A 369 0.28 -10.87 7.13
C PRO A 369 0.59 -12.33 6.72
N ARG A 370 -0.03 -13.32 7.37
CA ARG A 370 0.07 -14.74 7.02
C ARG A 370 -0.99 -15.20 6.02
N GLY A 371 -1.88 -14.31 5.58
CA GLY A 371 -2.94 -14.61 4.62
C GLY A 371 -4.21 -15.23 5.20
N HIS A 372 -4.30 -15.35 6.54
CA HIS A 372 -5.57 -15.74 7.17
C HIS A 372 -6.57 -14.61 7.09
N ARG A 373 -7.80 -14.96 6.72
CA ARG A 373 -8.92 -14.05 6.50
C ARG A 373 -10.12 -14.43 7.35
N PHE A 374 -10.89 -13.45 7.78
CA PHE A 374 -12.15 -13.67 8.52
C PHE A 374 -13.04 -12.42 8.47
N LEU A 375 -14.35 -12.58 8.60
CA LEU A 375 -15.31 -11.47 8.60
C LEU A 375 -15.80 -11.14 10.02
N CYS A 376 -16.06 -9.86 10.28
CA CYS A 376 -16.67 -9.38 11.53
C CYS A 376 -18.01 -8.67 11.27
N SER A 377 -18.95 -8.79 12.22
CA SER A 377 -20.29 -8.15 12.17
C SER A 377 -20.43 -6.95 13.09
N SER A 378 -19.47 -6.73 13.98
CA SER A 378 -19.33 -5.54 14.81
C SER A 378 -17.93 -5.51 15.43
N PRO A 379 -17.52 -4.43 16.11
CA PRO A 379 -16.22 -4.35 16.75
C PRO A 379 -15.95 -5.55 17.64
N ASN A 380 -14.81 -6.20 17.44
CA ASN A 380 -14.36 -7.39 18.18
C ASN A 380 -15.27 -8.63 18.07
N HIS A 381 -16.23 -8.66 17.14
CA HIS A 381 -17.13 -9.79 16.94
C HIS A 381 -16.95 -10.43 15.57
N VAL A 382 -16.20 -11.53 15.56
CA VAL A 382 -15.98 -12.36 14.37
C VAL A 382 -17.23 -13.17 14.06
N ILE A 383 -17.68 -13.15 12.80
CA ILE A 383 -18.84 -13.91 12.34
C ILE A 383 -18.49 -15.39 12.36
N ARG A 384 -19.27 -16.15 13.13
CA ARG A 384 -19.15 -17.61 13.23
C ARG A 384 -20.49 -18.23 12.92
N VAL A 385 -20.53 -19.06 11.89
CA VAL A 385 -21.74 -19.85 11.58
C VAL A 385 -21.67 -21.23 12.23
N GLY A 386 -22.81 -21.68 12.73
CA GLY A 386 -22.98 -23.05 13.20
C GLY A 386 -23.16 -24.04 12.05
N PRO A 387 -23.50 -25.30 12.34
CA PRO A 387 -23.65 -26.37 11.34
C PRO A 387 -24.65 -26.05 10.21
N ASN A 388 -25.62 -25.19 10.47
CA ASN A 388 -26.64 -24.80 9.50
C ASN A 388 -26.15 -23.74 8.48
N GLY A 389 -24.93 -23.23 8.65
CA GLY A 389 -24.32 -22.26 7.73
C GLY A 389 -24.90 -20.85 7.76
N VAL A 390 -25.86 -20.55 8.64
CA VAL A 390 -26.54 -19.24 8.69
C VAL A 390 -26.05 -18.42 9.88
N SER A 391 -25.65 -17.16 9.61
CA SER A 391 -25.32 -16.20 10.67
C SER A 391 -26.59 -15.73 11.38
N LYS A 392 -26.51 -15.54 12.70
CA LYS A 392 -27.57 -14.95 13.52
C LYS A 392 -27.39 -13.44 13.73
N ASP A 393 -26.30 -12.88 13.22
CA ASP A 393 -25.99 -11.47 13.35
C ASP A 393 -26.83 -10.63 12.37
N ASP A 394 -27.11 -9.38 12.75
CA ASP A 394 -27.89 -8.42 11.97
C ASP A 394 -26.99 -7.32 11.40
N GLY A 395 -27.02 -7.13 10.08
CA GLY A 395 -26.32 -6.08 9.34
C GLY A 395 -26.63 -4.67 9.81
N ALA A 396 -27.81 -4.43 10.38
CA ALA A 396 -28.19 -3.10 10.90
C ALA A 396 -27.28 -2.62 12.05
N LYS A 397 -26.65 -3.55 12.79
CA LYS A 397 -25.63 -3.23 13.80
C LYS A 397 -24.31 -2.81 13.15
N LEU A 398 -23.86 -3.54 12.13
CA LEU A 398 -22.61 -3.25 11.42
C LEU A 398 -22.65 -1.87 10.77
N VAL A 399 -23.76 -1.52 10.11
CA VAL A 399 -23.99 -0.20 9.50
C VAL A 399 -23.76 0.95 10.47
N ARG A 400 -24.21 0.80 11.72
CA ARG A 400 -24.18 1.85 12.75
C ARG A 400 -22.94 1.83 13.65
N SER A 401 -21.98 0.95 13.38
CA SER A 401 -20.80 0.76 14.22
C SER A 401 -19.54 1.20 13.51
N ASP A 402 -18.68 1.95 14.20
CA ASP A 402 -17.30 2.15 13.76
C ASP A 402 -16.56 0.82 13.92
N MET A 403 -15.94 0.33 12.85
CA MET A 403 -15.21 -0.95 12.85
C MET A 403 -13.73 -0.70 13.12
N PRO A 404 -13.05 -1.51 13.97
CA PRO A 404 -11.62 -1.33 14.18
C PRO A 404 -10.86 -1.62 12.89
N LEU A 405 -9.90 -0.77 12.52
CA LEU A 405 -9.04 -1.03 11.35
C LEU A 405 -8.15 -2.25 11.60
N TYR A 406 -7.78 -2.52 12.87
CA TYR A 406 -6.95 -3.66 13.24
C TYR A 406 -7.64 -4.52 14.30
N THR A 407 -7.56 -5.84 14.15
CA THR A 407 -8.11 -6.79 15.12
C THR A 407 -7.19 -8.01 15.25
N PRO A 408 -7.08 -8.65 16.42
CA PRO A 408 -6.23 -9.83 16.56
C PRO A 408 -6.72 -11.01 15.72
N CYS A 409 -5.83 -11.57 14.90
CA CYS A 409 -6.05 -12.84 14.24
C CYS A 409 -5.97 -14.00 15.25
N SER A 410 -6.67 -15.10 14.97
CA SER A 410 -6.58 -16.32 15.78
C SER A 410 -5.23 -17.05 15.66
N CYS A 411 -4.38 -16.65 14.72
CA CYS A 411 -3.05 -17.22 14.56
C CYS A 411 -2.03 -16.53 15.48
N ARG A 412 -0.94 -17.24 15.77
CA ARG A 412 0.11 -16.77 16.68
C ARG A 412 1.47 -16.88 16.03
N ILE A 413 2.40 -16.03 16.46
CA ILE A 413 3.81 -16.15 16.14
C ILE A 413 4.34 -17.37 16.90
N MET A 414 4.89 -18.36 16.18
CA MET A 414 5.27 -19.64 16.81
C MET A 414 6.37 -19.48 17.86
N SER A 415 7.34 -18.58 17.64
CA SER A 415 8.49 -18.38 18.53
C SER A 415 8.13 -17.65 19.83
N THR A 416 7.19 -16.70 19.78
CA THR A 416 6.87 -15.83 20.93
C THR A 416 5.47 -16.06 21.51
N GLY A 417 4.61 -16.80 20.81
CA GLY A 417 3.19 -16.94 21.16
C GLY A 417 2.35 -15.66 20.97
N ALA A 418 2.98 -14.58 20.52
CA ALA A 418 2.35 -13.28 20.34
C ALA A 418 1.23 -13.34 19.30
N ARG A 419 0.20 -12.52 19.51
CA ARG A 419 -0.93 -12.41 18.57
C ARG A 419 -0.46 -11.74 17.30
N VAL A 420 -0.92 -12.23 16.16
CA VAL A 420 -0.75 -11.55 14.87
C VAL A 420 -1.95 -10.64 14.68
N TRP A 421 -1.72 -9.40 14.30
CA TRP A 421 -2.79 -8.46 13.98
C TRP A 421 -3.22 -8.62 12.52
N ALA A 422 -4.52 -8.59 12.30
CA ALA A 422 -5.14 -8.49 10.99
C ALA A 422 -5.64 -7.06 10.76
N GLN A 423 -5.62 -6.61 9.51
CA GLN A 423 -6.13 -5.31 9.08
C GLN A 423 -7.45 -5.51 8.32
N LEU A 424 -8.41 -4.62 8.49
CA LEU A 424 -9.61 -4.58 7.65
C LEU A 424 -9.17 -4.22 6.23
N MET A 425 -9.22 -5.20 5.34
CA MET A 425 -8.72 -5.06 3.96
C MET A 425 -9.84 -5.01 2.94
N ARG A 426 -11.03 -5.56 3.22
CA ARG A 426 -12.15 -5.57 2.26
C ARG A 426 -13.51 -5.36 2.92
N ALA A 427 -14.43 -4.73 2.21
CA ALA A 427 -15.85 -4.70 2.52
C ALA A 427 -16.65 -5.30 1.37
N TYR A 428 -17.53 -6.25 1.69
CA TYR A 428 -18.37 -6.95 0.73
C TYR A 428 -19.80 -6.44 0.82
N VAL A 429 -20.44 -6.30 -0.33
CA VAL A 429 -21.88 -6.01 -0.43
C VAL A 429 -22.49 -6.90 -1.50
N VAL A 430 -23.49 -7.69 -1.12
CA VAL A 430 -24.39 -8.38 -2.04
C VAL A 430 -25.64 -7.53 -2.15
N THR A 431 -25.85 -6.91 -3.30
CA THR A 431 -26.97 -6.01 -3.55
C THR A 431 -28.24 -6.80 -3.84
N PRO A 432 -29.42 -6.27 -3.48
CA PRO A 432 -30.69 -6.93 -3.71
C PRO A 432 -31.05 -6.98 -5.20
N SER A 433 -32.08 -7.76 -5.53
CA SER A 433 -32.58 -7.93 -6.90
C SER A 433 -33.02 -6.61 -7.55
N THR A 434 -33.00 -6.60 -8.88
CA THR A 434 -33.28 -5.43 -9.72
C THR A 434 -34.68 -4.84 -9.54
N SER A 435 -35.64 -5.67 -9.17
CA SER A 435 -37.04 -5.27 -8.92
C SER A 435 -37.25 -4.51 -7.61
N THR A 436 -36.20 -4.30 -6.79
CA THR A 436 -36.31 -3.62 -5.51
C THR A 436 -36.19 -2.10 -5.64
N PRO A 437 -36.95 -1.31 -4.85
CA PRO A 437 -36.96 0.16 -4.93
C PRO A 437 -35.75 0.83 -4.26
N ILE A 438 -34.76 0.06 -3.81
CA ILE A 438 -33.61 0.60 -3.07
C ILE A 438 -32.31 0.40 -3.82
N GLN A 439 -31.32 1.21 -3.48
CA GLN A 439 -29.96 1.09 -3.96
C GLN A 439 -28.99 1.11 -2.78
N CYS A 440 -28.06 0.15 -2.75
CA CYS A 440 -26.98 0.12 -1.75
C CYS A 440 -25.91 1.16 -2.10
N VAL A 441 -25.34 1.78 -1.08
CA VAL A 441 -24.38 2.88 -1.21
C VAL A 441 -23.20 2.66 -0.27
N LEU A 442 -22.00 3.06 -0.69
CA LEU A 442 -20.79 3.03 0.14
C LEU A 442 -20.26 4.43 0.47
N HIS A 443 -19.82 4.61 1.71
CA HIS A 443 -19.16 5.82 2.22
C HIS A 443 -17.85 5.50 2.97
N PRO A 444 -16.80 5.06 2.28
CA PRO A 444 -15.55 4.66 2.92
C PRO A 444 -14.80 5.83 3.55
N GLN A 445 -14.61 5.75 4.87
CA GLN A 445 -13.80 6.69 5.66
C GLN A 445 -12.98 5.93 6.71
N VAL A 446 -11.70 6.26 6.85
CA VAL A 446 -10.75 5.54 7.72
C VAL A 446 -9.85 6.48 8.49
N ILE A 447 -9.67 6.20 9.78
CA ILE A 447 -8.70 6.81 10.68
C ILE A 447 -7.63 5.75 11.01
N PRO A 448 -6.45 5.77 10.37
CA PRO A 448 -5.48 4.66 10.45
C PRO A 448 -4.51 4.69 11.63
N ALA A 449 -4.36 5.82 12.32
CA ALA A 449 -3.34 5.99 13.36
C ALA A 449 -3.83 6.78 14.60
N GLY A 450 -5.11 6.61 14.97
CA GLY A 450 -5.71 7.28 16.13
C GLY A 450 -6.33 8.65 15.82
N PRO A 451 -6.87 9.37 16.83
CA PRO A 451 -7.78 10.50 16.66
C PRO A 451 -7.14 11.75 16.03
N ASN A 452 -5.82 11.88 16.12
CA ASN A 452 -5.07 12.97 15.47
C ASN A 452 -4.66 12.62 14.03
N SER A 453 -4.97 11.40 13.57
CA SER A 453 -4.75 11.02 12.17
C SER A 453 -5.82 11.65 11.30
N PRO A 454 -5.47 12.15 10.11
CA PRO A 454 -6.47 12.60 9.15
C PRO A 454 -7.41 11.45 8.78
N THR A 455 -8.62 11.80 8.35
CA THR A 455 -9.59 10.83 7.85
C THR A 455 -9.34 10.59 6.37
N PHE A 456 -9.04 9.35 5.99
CA PHE A 456 -8.77 8.92 4.63
C PHE A 456 -10.03 8.43 3.94
N PHE A 457 -10.17 8.76 2.66
CA PHE A 457 -11.29 8.36 1.81
C PHE A 457 -10.81 8.23 0.36
N PRO A 458 -11.54 7.52 -0.53
CA PRO A 458 -11.24 7.51 -1.96
C PRO A 458 -11.37 8.90 -2.57
N SER A 459 -10.74 9.12 -3.71
CA SER A 459 -10.79 10.41 -4.43
C SER A 459 -12.17 10.77 -4.98
N TYR A 460 -13.10 9.82 -4.99
CA TYR A 460 -14.51 10.05 -5.29
C TYR A 460 -15.24 10.40 -3.99
N THR A 461 -15.62 11.67 -3.83
CA THR A 461 -16.21 12.20 -2.59
C THR A 461 -17.74 12.10 -2.54
N GLN A 462 -18.39 11.75 -3.65
CA GLN A 462 -19.83 11.52 -3.70
C GLN A 462 -20.19 10.12 -3.18
N PRO A 463 -21.44 9.89 -2.75
CA PRO A 463 -21.92 8.56 -2.39
C PRO A 463 -21.70 7.55 -3.53
N ILE A 464 -21.11 6.39 -3.24
CA ILE A 464 -20.84 5.39 -4.27
C ILE A 464 -22.04 4.46 -4.40
N HIS A 465 -22.86 4.71 -5.42
CA HIS A 465 -24.06 3.92 -5.72
C HIS A 465 -23.69 2.58 -6.38
N LEU A 466 -24.10 1.47 -5.76
CA LEU A 466 -23.82 0.13 -6.27
C LEU A 466 -24.91 -0.35 -7.22
N THR A 467 -24.51 -1.09 -8.25
CA THR A 467 -25.45 -1.76 -9.14
C THR A 467 -26.19 -2.87 -8.41
N GLU A 468 -27.44 -3.06 -8.78
CA GLU A 468 -28.33 -4.13 -8.34
C GLU A 468 -27.87 -5.53 -8.77
N ASP A 469 -28.43 -6.56 -8.12
CA ASP A 469 -28.19 -7.99 -8.39
C ASP A 469 -26.70 -8.37 -8.54
N SER A 470 -25.84 -7.78 -7.71
CA SER A 470 -24.38 -7.82 -7.86
C SER A 470 -23.67 -8.13 -6.55
N ILE A 471 -22.44 -8.63 -6.64
CA ILE A 471 -21.50 -8.73 -5.51
C ILE A 471 -20.38 -7.71 -5.72
N TRP A 472 -20.31 -6.73 -4.83
CA TRP A 472 -19.29 -5.69 -4.82
C TRP A 472 -18.27 -5.92 -3.71
N VAL A 473 -17.01 -5.64 -4.01
CA VAL A 473 -15.88 -5.71 -3.08
C VAL A 473 -15.11 -4.40 -3.13
N LEU A 474 -15.13 -3.66 -2.02
CA LEU A 474 -14.25 -2.53 -1.78
C LEU A 474 -12.99 -3.03 -1.07
N ARG A 475 -11.81 -2.83 -1.66
CA ARG A 475 -10.51 -3.07 -1.04
C ARG A 475 -9.94 -1.76 -0.48
N PHE A 476 -9.57 -1.80 0.80
CA PHE A 476 -8.95 -0.70 1.55
C PHE A 476 -7.43 -0.66 1.31
N PRO A 477 -6.77 0.50 1.46
CA PRO A 477 -5.32 0.61 1.37
C PRO A 477 -4.61 -0.36 2.33
N PHE A 478 -3.49 -0.93 1.88
CA PHE A 478 -2.59 -1.72 2.73
C PHE A 478 -1.76 -0.80 3.64
N ILE A 479 -1.22 0.29 3.08
CA ILE A 479 -0.51 1.35 3.81
C ILE A 479 -1.26 2.68 3.64
N TYR A 480 -1.42 3.46 4.70
CA TYR A 480 -1.96 4.81 4.63
C TYR A 480 -0.81 5.84 4.62
N HIS A 481 -0.95 6.94 3.88
CA HIS A 481 0.10 7.94 3.70
C HIS A 481 -0.50 9.34 3.60
N ASP A 482 -0.12 10.24 4.51
CA ASP A 482 -0.69 11.59 4.67
C ASP A 482 -0.02 12.68 3.82
N GLY A 483 0.91 12.29 2.94
CA GLY A 483 1.70 13.23 2.14
C GLY A 483 3.12 13.39 2.65
N GLU A 484 3.32 13.27 3.96
CA GLU A 484 4.63 13.42 4.58
C GLU A 484 5.22 12.08 5.01
N ARG A 485 4.38 11.16 5.50
CA ARG A 485 4.83 9.89 6.04
C ARG A 485 3.81 8.77 5.86
N ALA A 486 4.33 7.54 5.77
CA ALA A 486 3.53 6.35 5.91
C ALA A 486 3.09 6.16 7.37
N LEU A 487 1.78 6.02 7.56
CA LEU A 487 1.13 5.74 8.83
C LEU A 487 1.16 4.24 9.08
N SER A 488 2.07 3.82 9.95
CA SER A 488 2.18 2.43 10.39
C SER A 488 1.15 2.13 11.47
N ARG A 489 0.71 0.86 11.57
CA ARG A 489 -0.10 0.41 12.71
C ARG A 489 0.59 0.82 14.04
N PRO A 490 -0.12 1.44 14.99
CA PRO A 490 0.44 1.70 16.31
C PRO A 490 0.91 0.43 17.01
N GLN A 491 1.84 0.56 17.96
CA GLN A 491 2.41 -0.58 18.69
C GLN A 491 1.67 -0.89 19.99
N ASN A 492 1.07 0.12 20.63
CA ASN A 492 0.30 -0.05 21.85
C ASN A 492 -1.17 -0.33 21.54
N GLU A 493 -1.87 -1.05 22.41
CA GLU A 493 -3.26 -1.46 22.18
C GLU A 493 -4.25 -0.29 22.27
N GLU A 494 -3.93 0.76 23.02
CA GLU A 494 -4.77 1.95 23.19
C GLU A 494 -4.94 2.70 21.87
N ASP A 495 -3.83 3.05 21.21
CA ASP A 495 -3.82 3.73 19.91
C ASP A 495 -4.41 2.83 18.82
N ILE A 496 -4.18 1.51 18.89
CA ILE A 496 -4.80 0.55 17.95
C ILE A 496 -6.32 0.60 18.06
N SER A 497 -6.88 0.71 19.27
CA SER A 497 -8.32 0.77 19.49
C SER A 497 -8.97 2.03 18.89
N GLN A 498 -8.17 3.06 18.62
CA GLN A 498 -8.58 4.31 18.00
C GLN A 498 -8.41 4.32 16.48
N CYS A 499 -7.87 3.26 15.89
CA CYS A 499 -7.78 3.09 14.44
C CYS A 499 -9.11 2.50 13.93
N LEU A 500 -9.86 3.26 13.13
CA LEU A 500 -11.25 2.95 12.81
C LEU A 500 -11.53 3.06 11.30
N VAL A 501 -12.38 2.17 10.81
CA VAL A 501 -13.22 2.40 9.63
C VAL A 501 -14.54 2.92 10.14
N LEU A 502 -14.91 4.14 9.76
CA LEU A 502 -16.06 4.83 10.35
C LEU A 502 -17.37 4.12 9.98
N ARG A 503 -18.35 4.25 10.88
CA ARG A 503 -19.74 3.86 10.67
C ARG A 503 -20.32 4.51 9.42
N ASP A 504 -21.49 4.05 9.01
CA ASP A 504 -22.16 4.49 7.78
C ASP A 504 -21.38 4.16 6.50
N LEU A 505 -20.32 3.33 6.60
CA LEU A 505 -19.64 2.71 5.45
C LEU A 505 -20.63 2.08 4.47
N PHE A 506 -21.68 1.44 4.99
CA PHE A 506 -22.78 0.89 4.22
C PHE A 506 -24.04 1.73 4.47
N SER A 507 -24.70 2.18 3.42
CA SER A 507 -25.99 2.86 3.50
C SER A 507 -26.88 2.44 2.32
N TRP A 508 -28.12 2.93 2.30
CA TRP A 508 -29.04 2.69 1.18
C TRP A 508 -29.88 3.93 0.92
N THR A 509 -30.35 4.06 -0.31
CA THR A 509 -31.24 5.14 -0.76
C THR A 509 -32.41 4.55 -1.55
N ASN A 510 -33.52 5.28 -1.64
CA ASN A 510 -34.58 4.91 -2.58
C ASN A 510 -34.12 5.29 -4.00
N LYS A 511 -34.42 4.42 -4.96
CA LYS A 511 -34.26 4.74 -6.38
C LYS A 511 -35.23 5.88 -6.72
N SER A 512 -34.69 6.94 -7.32
CA SER A 512 -35.43 8.11 -7.80
C SER A 512 -36.34 7.78 -8.98
#